data_AF-A0A934INK0-F1
#
_entry.id   AF-A0A934INK0-F1
#
_cell.length_a   1.000
_cell.length_b   1.000
_cell.length_c   1.000
_cell.angle_alpha   90.00
_cell.angle_beta   90.00
_cell.angle_gamma   90.00
#
_symmetry.space_group_name_H-M   'P 1'
#
loop_
_entity.id
_entity.type
_entity.pdbx_description
1 polymer ?
#
loop_
_entity_poly.entity_id
_entity_poly.type
_entity_poly.pdbx_seq_one_letter_code
_entity_poly.pdbx_strand_id
1 'polypeptide(L)' 'MTWLDIGKTSVFMLVAFAVDIVLWTLVGLVVGRIGKRWWPTRFPDIRTTMFVFCVIGIMVTMLTFPFWRIYPH' A
#
# COMPACT_ATOMS: atom_id res chain seq x y z
N MET A 1 28.93 -8.62 3.30
CA MET A 1 27.68 -8.01 3.77
C MET A 1 27.95 -7.49 5.17
N THR A 2 28.15 -6.19 5.33
CA THR A 2 28.44 -5.60 6.64
C THR A 2 27.13 -5.23 7.35
N TRP A 3 27.10 -5.21 8.68
CA TRP A 3 25.92 -4.85 9.47
C TRP A 3 25.31 -3.48 9.08
N LEU A 4 26.14 -2.58 8.56
CA LEU A 4 25.77 -1.27 8.01
C LEU A 4 24.92 -1.35 6.74
N ASP A 5 25.10 -2.38 5.91
CA ASP A 5 24.32 -2.58 4.70
C ASP A 5 22.91 -3.05 5.06
N ILE A 6 22.81 -4.01 5.98
CA ILE A 6 21.53 -4.57 6.46
C ILE A 6 20.65 -3.47 7.10
N GLY A 7 21.25 -2.56 7.86
CA GLY A 7 20.56 -1.43 8.47
C GLY A 7 20.04 -0.39 7.46
N LYS A 8 20.76 -0.17 6.35
CA LYS A 8 20.30 0.74 5.29
C LYS A 8 19.19 0.10 4.45
N THR A 9 19.30 -1.19 4.15
CA THR A 9 18.27 -1.92 3.40
C THR A 9 16.96 -2.01 4.19
N SER A 10 17.02 -2.21 5.51
CA SER A 10 15.82 -2.28 6.35
C SER A 10 15.09 -0.94 6.46
N VAL A 11 15.83 0.18 6.57
CA VAL A 11 15.23 1.52 6.58
C VAL A 11 14.59 1.84 5.22
N PHE A 12 15.25 1.52 4.11
CA PHE A 12 14.70 1.71 2.77
C PHE A 12 13.40 0.90 2.58
N MET A 13 13.39 -0.36 3.00
CA MET A 13 12.20 -1.21 2.95
C MET A 13 11.04 -0.67 3.79
N LEU A 14 11.32 -0.14 5.00
CA LEU A 14 10.29 0.46 5.85
C LEU A 14 9.69 1.73 5.21
N VAL A 15 10.52 2.58 4.63
CA VAL A 15 10.05 3.79 3.92
C VAL A 15 9.21 3.40 2.71
N ALA A 16 9.68 2.44 1.90
CA ALA A 16 8.92 1.95 0.75
C ALA A 16 7.58 1.34 1.16
N PHE A 17 7.55 0.54 2.23
CA PHE A 17 6.34 -0.04 2.78
C PHE A 17 5.34 1.04 3.25
N ALA A 18 5.85 2.07 3.95
CA ALA A 18 5.02 3.20 4.37
C ALA A 18 4.43 3.96 3.18
N VAL A 19 5.24 4.22 2.15
CA VAL A 19 4.79 4.89 0.92
C VAL A 19 3.71 4.07 0.21
N ASP A 20 3.90 2.75 0.10
CA ASP A 20 2.96 1.87 -0.59
C ASP A 20 1.60 1.83 0.13
N ILE A 21 1.59 1.70 1.46
CA ILE A 21 0.34 1.77 2.25
C ILE A 21 -0.40 3.10 2.04
N VAL A 22 0.34 4.21 2.04
CA VAL A 22 -0.25 5.54 1.82
C VAL A 22 -0.84 5.64 0.42
N LEU A 23 -0.15 5.15 -0.61
CA LEU A 23 -0.64 5.12 -1.98
C LEU A 23 -1.92 4.30 -2.11
N TRP A 24 -1.95 3.09 -1.57
CA TRP A 24 -3.14 2.24 -1.58
C TRP A 24 -4.32 2.86 -0.85
N THR A 25 -4.06 3.53 0.27
CA THR A 25 -5.09 4.27 1.01
C THR A 25 -5.64 5.45 0.20
N LEU A 26 -4.78 6.19 -0.51
CA LEU A 26 -5.19 7.27 -1.41
C LEU A 26 -6.02 6.76 -2.59
N VAL A 27 -5.63 5.64 -3.19
CA VAL A 27 -6.41 4.97 -4.24
C VAL A 27 -7.80 4.61 -3.73
N GLY A 28 -7.90 4.00 -2.54
CA GLY A 28 -9.19 3.71 -1.91
C GLY A 28 -10.05 4.94 -1.66
N LEU A 29 -9.43 6.08 -1.34
CA LEU A 29 -10.10 7.37 -1.15
C LEU A 29 -10.65 7.92 -2.48
N VAL A 30 -9.84 7.85 -3.55
CA VAL A 30 -10.24 8.28 -4.91
C VAL A 30 -11.36 7.40 -5.44
N VAL A 31 -11.22 6.08 -5.35
CA VAL A 31 -12.26 5.11 -5.74
C VAL A 31 -13.52 5.32 -4.92
N GLY A 32 -13.39 5.57 -3.61
CA GLY A 32 -14.51 5.89 -2.72
C GLY A 32 -15.28 7.13 -3.16
N ARG A 33 -14.57 8.22 -3.49
CA ARG A 33 -15.18 9.47 -3.96
C ARG A 33 -15.83 9.32 -5.34
N ILE A 34 -15.17 8.65 -6.27
CA ILE A 34 -15.73 8.39 -7.61
C ILE A 34 -16.96 7.49 -7.46
N GLY A 35 -16.85 6.39 -6.72
CA GLY A 35 -17.95 5.46 -6.48
C GLY A 35 -19.19 6.12 -5.87
N LYS A 36 -19.01 6.97 -4.85
CA LYS A 36 -20.12 7.77 -4.27
C LYS A 36 -20.70 8.79 -5.26
N ARG A 37 -19.90 9.33 -6.18
CA ARG A 37 -20.38 10.25 -7.23
C ARG A 37 -21.26 9.54 -8.25
N TRP A 38 -20.91 8.31 -8.64
CA TRP A 38 -21.63 7.54 -9.65
C TRP A 38 -22.79 6.71 -9.08
N TRP A 39 -22.66 6.19 -7.86
CA TRP A 39 -23.67 5.35 -7.19
C TRP A 39 -23.89 5.72 -5.71
N PRO A 40 -24.49 6.87 -5.40
CA PRO A 40 -24.55 7.40 -4.04
C PRO A 40 -25.25 6.48 -3.02
N THR A 41 -26.28 5.73 -3.44
CA THR A 41 -27.13 4.91 -2.58
C THR A 41 -26.66 3.47 -2.39
N ARG A 42 -25.87 2.92 -3.32
CA ARG A 42 -25.40 1.52 -3.25
C ARG A 42 -23.90 1.41 -2.95
N PHE A 43 -23.15 2.51 -3.10
CA PHE A 43 -21.71 2.47 -2.88
C PHE A 43 -21.38 2.43 -1.38
N PRO A 44 -20.45 1.55 -0.96
CA PRO A 44 -20.01 1.46 0.43
C PRO A 44 -19.50 2.79 0.99
N ASP A 45 -19.42 2.89 2.30
CA ASP A 45 -18.81 4.05 2.94
C ASP A 45 -17.32 4.16 2.58
N ILE A 46 -16.86 5.40 2.42
CA ILE A 46 -15.48 5.72 2.00
C ILE A 46 -14.48 5.05 2.95
N ARG A 47 -14.77 4.99 4.25
CA ARG A 47 -13.90 4.32 5.24
C ARG A 47 -13.73 2.84 4.94
N THR A 48 -14.81 2.14 4.59
CA THR A 48 -14.77 0.72 4.23
C THR A 48 -14.00 0.51 2.93
N THR A 49 -14.20 1.36 1.93
CA THR A 49 -13.43 1.29 0.67
C THR A 49 -11.94 1.53 0.93
N MET A 50 -11.58 2.56 1.70
CA MET A 50 -10.18 2.80 2.09
C MET A 50 -9.58 1.62 2.84
N PHE A 51 -10.32 1.02 3.77
CA PHE A 51 -9.86 -0.14 4.52
C PHE A 51 -9.60 -1.35 3.61
N VAL A 52 -10.52 -1.65 2.70
CA VAL A 52 -10.36 -2.74 1.72
C VAL A 52 -9.13 -2.52 0.84
N PHE A 53 -8.95 -1.32 0.30
CA PHE A 53 -7.78 -1.00 -0.52
C PHE A 53 -6.47 -1.02 0.28
N CYS A 54 -6.48 -0.62 1.54
CA CYS A 54 -5.33 -0.73 2.43
C CYS A 54 -4.95 -2.21 2.67
N VAL A 55 -5.93 -3.09 2.94
CA VAL A 55 -5.69 -4.53 3.11
C VAL A 55 -5.15 -5.16 1.82
N ILE A 56 -5.73 -4.82 0.67
CA ILE A 56 -5.22 -5.26 -0.65
C ILE A 56 -3.78 -4.78 -0.84
N GLY A 57 -3.51 -3.52 -0.53
CA GLY A 57 -2.17 -2.94 -0.58
C GLY A 57 -1.18 -3.73 0.25
N ILE A 58 -1.48 -3.95 1.53
CA ILE A 58 -0.63 -4.75 2.43
C ILE A 58 -0.37 -6.15 1.87
N MET A 59 -1.41 -6.82 1.33
CA MET A 59 -1.24 -8.14 0.71
C MET A 59 -0.32 -8.08 -0.51
N VAL A 60 -0.49 -7.10 -1.40
CA VAL A 60 0.37 -6.91 -2.56
C VAL A 60 1.80 -6.59 -2.14
N THR A 61 2.00 -5.71 -1.15
CA THR A 61 3.33 -5.37 -0.64
C THR A 61 4.00 -6.58 -0.01
N MET A 62 3.29 -7.39 0.78
CA MET A 62 3.83 -8.63 1.36
C MET A 62 4.18 -9.68 0.30
N LEU A 63 3.36 -9.79 -0.75
CA LEU A 63 3.57 -10.73 -1.85
C LEU A 63 4.73 -10.30 -2.76
N THR A 64 4.93 -8.99 -2.91
CA THR A 64 6.05 -8.43 -3.66
C THR A 64 7.32 -8.31 -2.83
N PHE A 65 7.24 -8.26 -1.49
CA PHE A 65 8.38 -8.15 -0.57
C PHE A 65 9.58 -9.09 -0.86
N PRO A 66 9.37 -10.39 -1.21
CA PRO A 66 10.46 -11.29 -1.56
C PRO A 66 11.24 -10.83 -2.80
N PHE A 67 10.56 -10.23 -3.78
CA PHE A 67 11.16 -9.76 -5.02
C PHE A 67 12.04 -8.51 -4.81
N TRP A 68 11.67 -7.64 -3.87
CA TRP A 68 12.45 -6.46 -3.53
C TRP A 68 13.80 -6.82 -2.90
N ARG A 69 13.86 -7.99 -2.24
CA ARG A 69 15.09 -8.52 -1.63
C ARG A 69 16.04 -9.15 -2.66
N ILE A 70 15.52 -9.60 -3.79
CA ILE A 70 16.29 -10.30 -4.85
C ILE A 70 16.89 -9.30 -5.85
N TYR A 71 16.25 -8.14 -6.07
CA TYR A 71 16.76 -7.08 -6.94
C TYR A 71 17.05 -5.79 -6.16
N PRO A 72 18.17 -5.72 -5.42
CA PRO A 72 18.59 -4.51 -4.68
C PRO A 72 19.29 -3.48 -5.57
N HIS A 73 18.92 -3.36 -6.86
CA HIS A 73 19.57 -2.43 -7.79
C HIS A 73 19.38 -0.97 -7.38
#